data_AF-A0A0F5QYK7-F1
#
_entry.id   AF-A0A0F5QYK7-F1
#
_cell.length_a   1.000
_cell.length_b   1.000
_cell.length_c   1.000
_cell.angle_alpha   90.00
_cell.angle_beta   90.00
_cell.angle_gamma   90.00
#
_symmetry.space_group_name_H-M   'P 1'
#
loop_
_entity.id
_entity.type
_entity.pdbx_description
1 polymer ?
#
loop_
_entity_poly.entity_id
_entity_poly.type
_entity_poly.pdbx_seq_one_letter_code
_entity_poly.pdbx_strand_id
1 'polypeptide(L)'
;MVMIPSERRLEDIERKVLRILVNYSKIRSTPLTMENLRKFTGKREGRLQHILVVLEQEMYIEIESRQPLRYRVLKEFEAHELDWHRQNSRNRKNSQENSLIIHSNSNQYEWKF
;
A
#
# COMPACT_ATOMS: atom_id res chain seq x y z
N MET A 1 -9.67 -27.15 -11.22
CA MET A 1 -8.40 -26.46 -11.55
C MET A 1 -8.00 -25.69 -10.30
N VAL A 2 -7.02 -26.18 -9.55
CA VAL A 2 -6.59 -25.54 -8.29
C VAL A 2 -5.64 -24.40 -8.67
N MET A 3 -6.06 -23.14 -8.49
CA MET A 3 -5.15 -22.01 -8.62
C MET A 3 -4.22 -22.02 -7.41
N ILE A 4 -2.97 -22.41 -7.63
CA ILE A 4 -1.93 -22.31 -6.61
C ILE A 4 -1.61 -20.81 -6.49
N PRO A 5 -1.78 -20.18 -5.31
CA PRO A 5 -1.40 -18.78 -5.13
C PRO A 5 0.07 -18.62 -5.47
N SER A 6 0.40 -17.62 -6.28
CA SER A 6 1.81 -17.30 -6.51
C SER A 6 2.34 -16.67 -5.21
N GLU A 7 3.55 -17.02 -4.78
CA GLU A 7 4.24 -16.28 -3.70
C GLU A 7 4.72 -14.89 -4.18
N ARG A 8 4.06 -14.35 -5.21
CA ARG A 8 4.45 -13.10 -5.86
C ARG A 8 4.18 -11.94 -4.93
N ARG A 9 5.21 -11.16 -4.69
CA ARG A 9 5.09 -9.90 -3.96
C ARG A 9 4.26 -8.91 -4.77
N LEU A 10 3.22 -8.36 -4.16
CA LEU A 10 2.42 -7.29 -4.74
C LEU A 10 3.27 -6.02 -4.97
N GLU A 11 3.11 -5.43 -6.15
CA GLU A 11 3.66 -4.13 -6.51
C GLU A 11 3.08 -3.02 -5.61
N ASP A 12 3.77 -1.88 -5.51
CA ASP A 12 3.31 -0.72 -4.72
C ASP A 12 1.89 -0.29 -5.08
N ILE A 13 1.55 -0.30 -6.38
CA ILE A 13 0.23 0.12 -6.84
C ILE A 13 -0.86 -0.89 -6.47
N GLU A 14 -0.55 -2.18 -6.50
CA GLU A 14 -1.47 -3.26 -6.12
C GLU A 14 -1.74 -3.23 -4.61
N ARG A 15 -0.69 -3.04 -3.80
CA ARG A 15 -0.82 -2.84 -2.35
C ARG A 15 -1.63 -1.61 -2.01
N LYS A 16 -1.42 -0.51 -2.72
CA LYS A 16 -2.24 0.70 -2.57
C LYS A 16 -3.71 0.42 -2.86
N VAL A 17 -4.03 -0.29 -3.94
CA VAL A 17 -5.42 -0.64 -4.29
C VAL A 17 -6.03 -1.56 -3.24
N LEU A 18 -5.32 -2.60 -2.81
CA LEU A 18 -5.76 -3.50 -1.75
C LEU A 18 -6.07 -2.73 -0.46
N ARG A 19 -5.20 -1.79 -0.05
CA ARG A 19 -5.44 -0.96 1.14
C ARG A 19 -6.70 -0.11 1.03
N ILE A 20 -6.99 0.43 -0.15
CA ILE A 20 -8.24 1.17 -0.40
C ILE A 20 -9.44 0.24 -0.24
N LEU A 21 -9.38 -0.97 -0.82
CA LEU A 21 -10.46 -1.95 -0.77
C LEU A 21 -10.79 -2.36 0.67
N VAL A 22 -9.77 -2.66 1.47
CA VAL A 22 -9.91 -3.01 2.89
C VAL A 22 -10.48 -1.85 3.70
N ASN A 23 -9.97 -0.63 3.50
CA ASN A 23 -10.46 0.53 4.23
C ASN A 23 -11.92 0.84 3.88
N TYR A 24 -12.31 0.69 2.60
CA TYR A 24 -13.69 0.90 2.18
C TYR A 24 -14.64 -0.14 2.77
N SER A 25 -14.25 -1.42 2.81
CA SER A 25 -15.08 -2.48 3.38
C SER A 25 -15.29 -2.33 4.89
N LYS A 26 -14.35 -1.69 5.60
CA LYS A 26 -14.45 -1.44 7.06
C LYS A 26 -15.24 -0.18 7.41
N ILE A 27 -15.11 0.89 6.61
CA ILE A 27 -15.52 2.24 7.04
C ILE A 27 -16.83 2.70 6.36
N ARG A 28 -17.14 2.25 5.14
CA ARG A 28 -18.20 2.86 4.33
C ARG A 28 -19.29 1.88 3.94
N SER A 29 -20.54 2.33 4.07
CA SER A 29 -21.73 1.62 3.57
C SER A 29 -21.92 1.77 2.06
N THR A 30 -21.38 2.83 1.45
CA THR A 30 -21.47 3.07 0.01
C THR A 30 -20.51 2.17 -0.77
N PRO A 31 -20.98 1.49 -1.84
CA PRO A 31 -20.13 0.67 -2.70
C PRO A 31 -18.96 1.45 -3.29
N LEU A 32 -17.78 0.85 -3.29
CA LEU A 32 -16.62 1.41 -3.99
C LEU A 32 -16.86 1.33 -5.50
N THR A 33 -16.66 2.43 -6.22
CA THR A 33 -16.79 2.48 -7.68
C THR A 33 -15.42 2.50 -8.36
N MET A 34 -15.39 2.15 -9.64
CA MET A 34 -14.18 2.29 -10.45
C MET A 34 -13.71 3.75 -10.54
N GLU A 35 -14.64 4.71 -10.53
CA GLU A 35 -14.32 6.13 -10.50
C GLU A 35 -13.58 6.53 -9.20
N ASN A 36 -14.00 5.99 -8.05
CA ASN A 36 -13.31 6.22 -6.78
C ASN A 36 -11.88 5.67 -6.82
N LEU A 37 -11.69 4.46 -7.35
CA LEU A 37 -10.37 3.88 -7.54
C LEU A 37 -9.49 4.74 -8.46
N ARG A 38 -10.04 5.26 -9.55
CA ARG A 38 -9.32 6.21 -10.42
C ARG A 38 -8.91 7.48 -9.66
N LYS A 39 -9.81 8.08 -8.88
CA LYS A 39 -9.52 9.28 -8.07
C LYS A 39 -8.41 9.04 -7.04
N PHE A 40 -8.41 7.91 -6.34
CA PHE A 40 -7.42 7.63 -5.29
C PHE A 40 -6.06 7.19 -5.83
N THR A 41 -6.01 6.58 -7.01
CA THR A 41 -4.80 5.98 -7.56
C THR A 41 -4.18 6.79 -8.69
N GLY A 42 -4.96 7.65 -9.35
CA GLY A 42 -4.57 8.35 -10.58
C GLY A 42 -4.38 7.40 -11.78
N LYS A 43 -4.77 6.13 -11.68
CA LYS A 43 -4.57 5.14 -12.75
C LYS A 43 -5.77 5.08 -13.69
N ARG A 44 -5.50 4.70 -14.94
CA ARG A 44 -6.54 4.45 -15.94
C ARG A 44 -7.31 3.18 -15.58
N GLU A 45 -8.57 3.14 -16.01
CA GLU A 45 -9.49 2.04 -15.71
C GLU A 45 -8.94 0.67 -16.11
N GLY A 46 -8.39 0.52 -17.32
CA GLY A 46 -7.82 -0.76 -17.75
C GLY A 46 -6.70 -1.27 -16.82
N ARG A 47 -5.85 -0.38 -16.29
CA ARG A 47 -4.81 -0.76 -15.32
C ARG A 47 -5.42 -1.17 -13.98
N LEU A 48 -6.51 -0.51 -13.56
CA LEU A 48 -7.22 -0.87 -12.32
C LEU A 48 -7.93 -2.21 -12.45
N GLN A 49 -8.59 -2.47 -13.58
CA GLN A 49 -9.20 -3.77 -13.85
C GLN A 49 -8.16 -4.90 -13.83
N HIS A 50 -6.98 -4.67 -14.42
CA HIS A 50 -5.87 -5.62 -14.33
C HIS A 50 -5.41 -5.84 -12.89
N ILE A 51 -5.26 -4.78 -12.10
CA ILE A 51 -4.88 -4.90 -10.69
C ILE A 51 -5.92 -5.69 -9.90
N LEU A 52 -7.21 -5.47 -10.13
CA LEU A 52 -8.27 -6.23 -9.47
C LEU A 52 -8.21 -7.72 -9.84
N VAL A 53 -7.90 -8.06 -11.09
CA VAL A 53 -7.66 -9.45 -11.52
C VAL A 53 -6.49 -10.06 -10.77
N VAL A 54 -5.37 -9.34 -10.66
CA VAL A 54 -4.20 -9.82 -9.89
C VAL A 54 -4.57 -10.06 -8.43
N LEU A 55 -5.24 -9.10 -7.78
CA LEU A 55 -5.61 -9.25 -6.37
C LEU A 55 -6.57 -10.43 -6.12
N GLU A 56 -7.44 -10.72 -7.10
CA GLU A 56 -8.32 -11.89 -7.09
C GLU A 56 -7.54 -13.20 -7.29
N GLN A 57 -6.62 -13.24 -8.27
CA GLN A 57 -5.77 -14.40 -8.53
C GLN A 57 -4.86 -14.76 -7.34
N GLU A 58 -4.30 -13.75 -6.67
CA GLU A 58 -3.45 -13.94 -5.48
C GLU A 58 -4.28 -14.18 -4.19
N MET A 59 -5.60 -14.30 -4.31
CA MET A 59 -6.56 -14.56 -3.23
C MET A 59 -6.51 -13.53 -2.09
N TYR A 60 -6.28 -12.26 -2.42
CA TYR A 60 -6.45 -11.17 -1.47
C TYR A 60 -7.91 -10.72 -1.39
N ILE A 61 -8.60 -10.76 -2.52
CA ILE A 61 -10.01 -10.42 -2.65
C ILE A 61 -10.74 -11.49 -3.47
N GLU A 62 -12.05 -11.48 -3.38
CA GLU A 62 -12.96 -12.23 -4.25
C GLU A 62 -13.91 -11.22 -4.88
N ILE A 63 -14.06 -11.23 -6.21
CA ILE A 63 -14.95 -10.29 -6.91
C ILE A 63 -16.29 -10.99 -7.17
N GLU A 64 -17.32 -10.51 -6.49
CA GLU A 64 -18.70 -11.00 -6.65
C GLU A 64 -19.36 -10.40 -7.90
N SER A 65 -19.08 -9.12 -8.18
CA SER A 65 -19.55 -8.43 -9.39
C SER A 65 -18.58 -7.31 -9.76
N ARG A 66 -18.40 -7.08 -11.06
CA ARG A 66 -17.58 -5.97 -11.58
C ARG A 66 -18.38 -4.70 -11.83
N GLN A 67 -19.71 -4.81 -11.95
CA GLN A 67 -20.60 -3.69 -12.24
C GLN A 67 -21.97 -3.89 -11.54
N PRO A 68 -22.22 -3.21 -10.40
CA PRO A 68 -21.27 -2.40 -9.63
C PRO A 68 -20.16 -3.26 -9.03
N LEU A 69 -18.99 -2.67 -8.75
CA LEU A 69 -17.88 -3.38 -8.11
C LEU A 69 -18.31 -3.84 -6.71
N ARG A 70 -18.44 -5.16 -6.55
CA ARG A 70 -18.72 -5.87 -5.30
C ARG A 70 -17.63 -6.90 -5.08
N TYR A 71 -17.08 -6.91 -3.88
CA TYR A 71 -15.97 -7.77 -3.54
C TYR A 71 -15.97 -8.07 -2.05
N ARG A 72 -15.34 -9.20 -1.72
CA ARG A 72 -15.03 -9.61 -0.34
C ARG A 72 -13.52 -9.61 -0.16
N VAL A 73 -13.04 -9.14 0.99
CA VAL A 73 -11.63 -9.24 1.36
C VAL A 73 -11.39 -10.63 1.96
N LEU A 74 -10.47 -11.40 1.38
CA LEU A 74 -10.17 -12.77 1.82
C LEU A 74 -8.97 -12.82 2.78
N LYS A 75 -7.97 -11.97 2.56
CA LYS A 75 -6.77 -11.88 3.40
C LYS A 75 -6.60 -10.44 3.86
N GLU A 76 -6.71 -10.22 5.16
CA GLU A 76 -6.28 -8.96 5.75
C GLU A 76 -4.75 -8.93 5.73
N PHE A 77 -4.18 -7.97 4.99
CA PHE A 77 -2.73 -7.78 4.90
C PHE A 77 -2.10 -7.41 6.28
N GLU A 78 -2.91 -7.14 7.30
CA GLU A 78 -2.50 -6.49 8.56
C GLU A 78 -1.35 -7.17 9.31
N ALA A 79 -1.10 -8.47 9.16
CA ALA A 79 0.03 -9.11 9.84
C ALA A 79 1.42 -8.78 9.23
N HIS A 80 1.52 -8.43 7.94
CA HIS A 80 2.84 -8.33 7.27
C HIS A 80 3.29 -6.88 6.94
N GLU A 81 2.39 -5.88 6.82
CA GLU A 81 2.77 -4.46 6.57
C GLU A 81 2.76 -3.59 7.82
N LEU A 82 2.06 -3.95 8.90
CA LEU A 82 2.15 -3.17 10.15
C LEU A 82 3.60 -3.16 10.68
N ASP A 83 4.33 -4.25 10.50
CA ASP A 83 5.76 -4.31 10.81
C ASP A 83 6.60 -3.47 9.83
N TRP A 84 6.30 -3.53 8.53
CA TRP A 84 7.06 -2.80 7.52
C TRP A 84 6.87 -1.27 7.61
N HIS A 85 5.64 -0.79 7.83
CA HIS A 85 5.37 0.64 8.01
C HIS A 85 5.87 1.17 9.37
N ARG A 86 5.90 0.36 10.44
CA ARG A 86 6.61 0.71 11.69
C ARG A 86 8.11 0.87 11.45
N GLN A 87 8.72 -0.06 10.71
CA GLN A 87 10.17 -0.03 10.41
C GLN A 87 10.54 1.16 9.50
N ASN A 88 9.75 1.44 8.47
CA ASN A 88 10.04 2.55 7.54
C ASN A 88 9.81 3.94 8.16
N SER A 89 8.88 4.05 9.13
CA SER A 89 8.68 5.29 9.89
C SER A 89 9.79 5.55 10.92
N ARG A 90 10.38 4.49 11.49
CA ARG A 90 11.59 4.58 12.34
C ARG A 90 12.83 4.98 11.54
N ASN A 91 13.04 4.39 10.36
CA ASN A 91 14.19 4.71 9.50
C ASN A 91 14.21 6.17 9.04
N ARG A 92 13.05 6.78 8.75
CA ARG A 92 12.98 8.22 8.41
C ARG A 92 13.33 9.14 9.58
N LYS A 93 12.90 8.81 10.80
CA LYS A 93 13.24 9.59 12.01
C LYS A 93 14.74 9.50 12.32
N ASN A 94 15.31 8.30 12.28
CA ASN A 94 16.76 8.11 12.52
C ASN A 94 17.63 8.77 11.44
N SER A 95 17.15 8.84 10.18
CA SER A 95 17.88 9.53 9.12
C SER A 95 17.88 11.05 9.31
N GLN A 96 16.76 11.64 9.75
CA GLN A 96 16.68 13.07 10.07
C GLN A 96 17.51 13.43 11.31
N GLU A 97 17.50 12.58 12.34
CA GLU A 97 18.28 12.75 13.55
C GLU A 97 19.79 12.63 13.29
N ASN A 98 20.23 11.65 12.49
CA ASN A 98 21.63 11.53 12.07
C ASN A 98 22.10 12.71 11.22
N SER A 99 21.25 13.26 10.33
CA SER A 99 21.61 14.48 9.61
C SER A 99 21.72 15.71 10.51
N LEU A 100 20.94 15.81 11.60
CA LEU A 100 21.05 16.91 12.56
C LEU A 100 22.32 16.79 13.43
N ILE A 101 22.75 15.57 13.76
CA ILE A 101 23.99 15.33 14.52
C ILE A 101 25.22 15.64 13.66
N ILE A 102 25.23 15.29 12.37
CA ILE A 102 26.38 15.55 11.48
C ILE A 102 26.56 17.06 11.20
N HIS A 103 25.47 17.82 11.05
CA HIS A 103 25.56 19.28 10.88
C HIS A 103 25.95 20.01 12.18
N SER A 104 25.70 19.41 13.35
CA SER A 104 26.09 20.00 14.64
C SER A 104 27.57 19.78 14.98
N ASN A 105 28.20 18.73 14.44
CA ASN A 105 29.61 18.42 14.66
C ASN A 105 30.58 19.08 13.65
N SER A 106 30.05 19.77 12.63
CA SER A 106 30.87 20.41 11.59
C SER A 106 31.38 21.81 11.97
N ASN A 107 30.96 22.37 13.11
CA ASN A 107 31.31 23.72 13.56
C ASN A 107 32.28 23.77 14.76
N GLN A 108 32.99 22.67 15.07
CA GLN A 108 33.87 22.65 16.25
C GLN A 108 35.37 22.56 15.97
N TYR A 109 35.82 22.63 14.71
CA TYR A 109 37.24 22.66 14.38
C TYR A 109 37.56 23.63 13.22
N GLU A 110 37.46 24.93 13.49
CA GLU A 110 38.29 25.92 12.78
C GLU A 110 39.15 26.66 13.82
N TRP A 111 40.43 26.83 13.47
CA TRP A 111 41.53 27.01 14.40
C TRP A 111 41.80 28.48 14.74
N LYS A 112 42.32 28.67 15.96
CA LYS A 112 43.37 29.61 16.40
C LYS A 112 43.52 30.96 15.67
N PHE A 113 43.43 32.02 16.48
CA PHE A 113 44.44 33.09 16.53
C PHE A 113 44.83 33.35 17.98
#